data_AF-A0A4Y8SP84-F1
#
_entry.id   AF-A0A4Y8SP84-F1
#
_cell.length_a   1.000
_cell.length_b   1.000
_cell.length_c   1.000
_cell.angle_alpha   90.00
_cell.angle_beta   90.00
_cell.angle_gamma   90.00
#
_symmetry.space_group_name_H-M   'P 1'
#
loop_
_entity.id
_entity.type
_entity.pdbx_description
1 polymer ?
#
loop_
_entity_poly.entity_id
_entity_poly.type
_entity_poly.pdbx_seq_one_letter_code
_entity_poly.pdbx_strand_id
1 'polypeptide(L)'
;MMDKSKVVDHIVLINEEQPDERLVFNFHTWLEVIKAILVHYAGRSESEAESLLFSSALVNNALGGYMAAVVRAHELEYHWAMELAHGEQYWQRGVSAEEPDGYFDWDEQYRKDHGLAEESFEFVE
;
A
#
# COMPACT_ATOMS: atom_id res chain seq x y z
N MET A 1 15.43 -6.24 -6.32
CA MET A 1 14.14 -6.41 -7.00
C MET A 1 13.33 -7.38 -6.15
N MET A 2 12.11 -7.01 -5.80
CA MET A 2 11.27 -7.82 -4.90
C MET A 2 11.01 -9.20 -5.48
N ASP A 3 11.03 -10.22 -4.63
CA ASP A 3 10.62 -11.57 -4.98
C ASP A 3 9.09 -11.63 -5.09
N LYS A 4 8.57 -11.65 -6.31
CA LYS A 4 7.12 -11.68 -6.58
C LYS A 4 6.42 -12.90 -5.99
N SER A 5 7.14 -14.00 -5.69
CA SER A 5 6.54 -15.17 -5.03
C SER A 5 6.10 -14.90 -3.59
N LYS A 6 6.58 -13.81 -2.99
CA LYS A 6 6.21 -13.36 -1.64
C LYS A 6 5.02 -12.41 -1.61
N VAL A 7 4.46 -12.06 -2.77
CA VAL A 7 3.29 -11.18 -2.89
C VAL A 7 2.04 -12.01 -2.64
N VAL A 8 1.63 -12.11 -1.38
CA VAL A 8 0.49 -12.88 -0.91
C VAL A 8 -0.23 -12.11 0.20
N ASP A 9 -1.52 -12.39 0.39
CA ASP A 9 -2.29 -11.88 1.52
C ASP A 9 -2.18 -12.78 2.76
N HIS A 10 -2.75 -12.33 3.89
CA HIS A 10 -2.77 -13.04 5.17
C HIS A 10 -1.40 -13.33 5.80
N ILE A 11 -0.43 -12.42 5.63
CA ILE A 11 0.87 -12.53 6.29
C ILE A 11 0.72 -12.10 7.75
N VAL A 12 0.88 -13.03 8.68
CA VAL A 12 0.81 -12.73 10.12
C VAL A 12 2.17 -12.26 10.63
N LEU A 13 2.22 -11.04 11.15
CA LEU A 13 3.40 -10.43 11.76
C LEU A 13 3.14 -10.25 13.25
N ILE A 14 4.06 -10.72 14.09
CA ILE A 14 3.93 -10.70 15.55
C ILE A 14 4.82 -9.59 16.10
N ASN A 15 4.31 -8.79 17.03
CA ASN A 15 5.14 -7.86 17.79
C ASN A 15 6.00 -8.65 18.78
N GLU A 16 7.33 -8.65 18.59
CA GLU A 16 8.26 -9.39 19.45
C GLU A 16 8.29 -8.87 20.90
N GLU A 17 7.98 -7.59 21.11
CA GLU A 17 7.94 -6.97 22.43
C GLU A 17 6.59 -7.18 23.14
N GLN A 18 5.51 -7.34 22.37
CA GLN A 18 4.15 -7.57 22.86
C GLN A 18 3.46 -8.67 22.03
N PRO A 19 3.72 -9.97 22.28
CA PRO A 19 3.28 -11.06 21.39
C PRO A 19 1.76 -11.24 21.24
N ASP A 20 0.97 -10.61 22.10
CA ASP A 20 -0.48 -10.55 21.98
C ASP A 20 -0.91 -9.61 20.83
N GLU A 21 -0.12 -8.58 20.53
CA GLU A 21 -0.31 -7.71 19.37
C GLU A 21 0.17 -8.39 18.08
N ARG A 22 -0.73 -8.44 17.09
CA ARG A 22 -0.44 -9.04 15.78
C ARG A 22 -0.99 -8.14 14.69
N LEU A 23 -0.34 -8.19 13.54
CA LEU A 23 -0.78 -7.52 12.33
C LEU A 23 -0.94 -8.57 11.24
N VAL A 24 -2.14 -8.67 10.67
CA VAL A 24 -2.35 -9.38 9.41
C VAL A 24 -2.10 -8.39 8.28
N PHE A 25 -1.10 -8.68 7.46
CA PHE A 25 -0.73 -7.88 6.31
C PHE A 25 -1.22 -8.56 5.03
N ASN A 26 -2.23 -7.95 4.40
CA ASN A 26 -2.71 -8.33 3.07
C ASN A 26 -1.84 -7.65 1.99
N PHE A 27 -0.62 -8.18 1.84
CA PHE A 27 0.42 -7.54 1.05
C PHE A 27 0.14 -7.53 -0.46
N HIS A 28 -0.52 -8.56 -1.00
CA HIS A 28 -0.97 -8.54 -2.39
C HIS A 28 -2.01 -7.44 -2.60
N THR A 29 -3.00 -7.38 -1.71
CA THR A 29 -4.05 -6.35 -1.72
C THR A 29 -3.46 -4.95 -1.67
N TRP A 30 -2.54 -4.69 -0.73
CA TRP A 30 -1.89 -3.39 -0.58
C TRP A 30 -1.14 -2.94 -1.85
N LEU A 31 -0.42 -3.85 -2.51
CA LEU A 31 0.28 -3.54 -3.76
C LEU A 31 -0.67 -3.28 -4.92
N GLU A 32 -1.74 -4.05 -5.05
CA GLU A 32 -2.73 -3.86 -6.12
C GLU A 32 -3.47 -2.53 -5.98
N VAL A 33 -3.80 -2.11 -4.75
CA VAL A 33 -4.44 -0.82 -4.48
C VAL A 33 -3.50 0.34 -4.82
N ILE A 34 -2.24 0.32 -4.35
CA ILE A 34 -1.26 1.37 -4.70
C ILE A 34 -1.08 1.46 -6.23
N LYS A 35 -0.97 0.31 -6.90
CA LYS A 35 -0.85 0.26 -8.37
C LYS A 35 -2.09 0.86 -9.06
N ALA A 36 -3.29 0.56 -8.57
CA ALA A 36 -4.53 1.10 -9.10
C ALA A 36 -4.60 2.63 -8.93
N ILE A 37 -4.18 3.14 -7.77
CA ILE A 37 -4.14 4.59 -7.50
C ILE A 37 -3.14 5.29 -8.42
N LEU A 38 -1.96 4.70 -8.62
CA LEU A 38 -0.96 5.23 -9.56
C LEU A 38 -1.52 5.38 -10.98
N VAL A 39 -2.32 4.41 -11.43
CA VAL A 39 -2.97 4.45 -12.75
C VAL A 39 -4.10 5.47 -12.77
N HIS A 40 -5.02 5.38 -11.80
CA HIS A 40 -6.27 6.14 -11.81
C HIS A 40 -6.08 7.62 -11.47
N TYR A 41 -5.33 7.92 -10.41
CA TYR A 41 -5.18 9.27 -9.87
C TYR A 41 -3.88 9.96 -10.32
N ALA A 42 -2.78 9.21 -10.47
CA ALA A 42 -1.51 9.79 -10.92
C ALA A 42 -1.27 9.69 -12.44
N GLY A 43 -2.21 9.13 -13.20
CA GLY A 43 -2.18 9.07 -14.66
C GLY A 43 -1.04 8.23 -15.24
N ARG A 44 -0.51 7.27 -14.47
CA ARG A 44 0.56 6.37 -14.90
C ARG A 44 0.02 5.26 -15.78
N SER A 45 0.83 4.78 -16.71
CA SER A 45 0.51 3.51 -17.38
C SER A 45 0.67 2.34 -16.41
N GLU A 46 0.01 1.22 -16.65
CA GLU A 46 0.15 0.02 -15.78
C GLU A 46 1.60 -0.43 -15.64
N SER A 47 2.38 -0.42 -16.73
CA SER A 47 3.79 -0.81 -16.71
C SER A 47 4.68 0.18 -15.95
N GLU A 48 4.36 1.47 -16.02
CA GLU A 48 5.04 2.50 -15.22
C GLU A 48 4.70 2.36 -13.74
N ALA A 49 3.42 2.16 -13.41
CA ALA A 49 2.97 1.94 -12.04
C ALA A 49 3.65 0.71 -11.43
N GLU A 50 3.68 -0.41 -12.17
CA GLU A 50 4.37 -1.63 -11.75
C GLU A 50 5.88 -1.38 -11.53
N SER A 51 6.54 -0.67 -12.46
CA SER A 51 7.96 -0.34 -12.35
C SER A 51 8.27 0.53 -11.12
N LEU A 52 7.49 1.60 -10.89
CA LEU A 52 7.64 2.48 -9.72
C LEU A 52 7.46 1.69 -8.42
N LEU A 53 6.41 0.86 -8.35
CA LEU A 53 6.07 0.10 -7.16
C LEU A 53 7.19 -0.90 -6.80
N PHE A 54 7.58 -1.77 -7.73
CA PHE A 54 8.54 -2.85 -7.45
C PHE A 54 10.02 -2.42 -7.41
N SER A 55 10.34 -1.19 -7.86
CA SER A 55 11.67 -0.61 -7.69
C SER A 55 11.83 0.16 -6.37
N SER A 56 10.72 0.48 -5.68
CA SER A 56 10.73 1.32 -4.48
C SER A 56 11.28 0.60 -3.23
N ALA A 57 11.93 1.38 -2.34
CA ALA A 57 12.28 0.89 -1.00
C ALA A 57 11.04 0.64 -0.13
N LEU A 58 9.94 1.34 -0.43
CA LEU A 58 8.63 1.15 0.18
C LEU A 58 8.20 -0.31 0.10
N VAL A 59 8.25 -0.93 -1.09
CA VAL A 59 7.88 -2.34 -1.27
C VAL A 59 8.97 -3.30 -0.83
N ASN A 60 10.23 -3.04 -1.21
CA ASN A 60 11.32 -3.96 -0.95
C ASN A 60 11.56 -4.24 0.55
N ASN A 61 11.19 -3.29 1.42
CA ASN A 61 11.36 -3.43 2.87
C ASN A 61 10.04 -3.73 3.61
N ALA A 62 8.93 -3.97 2.89
CA ALA A 62 7.60 -4.13 3.51
C ALA A 62 7.45 -5.39 4.37
N LEU A 63 8.19 -6.45 4.04
CA LEU A 63 8.16 -7.72 4.76
C LEU A 63 9.26 -7.82 5.82
N GLY A 64 9.75 -6.69 6.32
CA GLY A 64 10.81 -6.59 7.33
C GLY A 64 10.37 -6.92 8.77
N GLY A 65 9.20 -7.50 8.98
CA GLY A 65 8.62 -7.79 10.29
C GLY A 65 7.52 -6.80 10.70
N TYR A 66 7.00 -6.95 11.92
CA TYR A 66 5.87 -6.18 12.45
C TYR A 66 6.06 -4.67 12.30
N MET A 67 7.18 -4.13 12.81
CA MET A 67 7.44 -2.69 12.74
C MET A 67 7.56 -2.14 11.31
N ALA A 68 8.09 -2.95 10.37
CA ALA A 68 8.15 -2.54 8.98
C ALA A 68 6.75 -2.37 8.38
N ALA A 69 5.83 -3.27 8.70
CA ALA A 69 4.45 -3.17 8.24
C ALA A 69 3.68 -2.05 8.96
N VAL A 70 3.88 -1.85 10.26
CA VAL A 70 3.26 -0.74 11.02
C VAL A 70 3.63 0.63 10.45
N VAL A 71 4.90 0.85 10.08
CA VAL A 71 5.33 2.12 9.46
C VAL A 71 4.60 2.37 8.13
N ARG A 72 4.20 1.33 7.41
CA ARG A 72 3.46 1.44 6.14
C ARG A 72 1.96 1.62 6.37
N ALA A 73 1.43 1.01 7.41
CA ALA A 73 0.04 1.18 7.83
C ALA A 73 -0.26 2.59 8.38
N HIS A 74 0.79 3.38 8.70
CA HIS A 74 0.63 4.74 9.21
C HIS A 74 0.03 5.71 8.19
N GLU A 75 0.22 5.45 6.90
CA GLU A 75 -0.32 6.28 5.81
C GLU A 75 -1.22 5.44 4.92
N LEU A 76 -2.20 6.10 4.30
CA LEU A 76 -3.07 5.48 3.30
C LEU A 76 -2.30 5.12 2.02
N GLU A 77 -2.80 4.12 1.29
CA GLU A 77 -2.26 3.71 -0.01
C GLU A 77 -2.23 4.88 -1.00
N TYR A 78 -3.16 5.84 -0.86
CA TYR A 78 -3.18 7.07 -1.63
C TYR A 78 -1.90 7.89 -1.45
N HIS A 79 -1.50 8.14 -0.20
CA HIS A 79 -0.29 8.89 0.11
C HIS A 79 0.94 8.21 -0.51
N TRP A 80 1.07 6.90 -0.33
CA TRP A 80 2.18 6.13 -0.88
C TRP A 80 2.23 6.17 -2.40
N ALA A 81 1.08 6.07 -3.07
CA ALA A 81 1.01 6.20 -4.52
C ALA A 81 1.43 7.60 -4.99
N MET A 82 0.99 8.66 -4.31
CA MET A 82 1.37 10.03 -4.65
C MET A 82 2.86 10.27 -4.43
N GLU A 83 3.45 9.74 -3.36
CA GLU A 83 4.89 9.81 -3.12
C GLU A 83 5.69 9.05 -4.19
N LEU A 84 5.25 7.86 -4.59
CA LEU A 84 5.88 7.10 -5.68
C LEU A 84 5.81 7.85 -7.02
N ALA A 85 4.69 8.49 -7.33
CA ALA A 85 4.48 9.19 -8.59
C ALA A 85 5.20 10.55 -8.66
N HIS A 86 5.23 11.28 -7.55
CA HIS A 86 5.64 12.68 -7.54
C HIS A 86 6.89 12.95 -6.72
N GLY A 87 7.37 11.97 -5.96
CA GLY A 87 8.50 12.07 -5.03
C GLY A 87 8.10 12.56 -3.64
N GLU A 88 9.04 12.50 -2.70
CA GLU A 88 8.86 12.97 -1.32
C GLU A 88 8.38 14.43 -1.26
N GLN A 89 7.51 14.73 -0.30
CA GLN A 89 6.95 16.08 -0.08
C GLN A 89 6.24 16.64 -1.32
N TYR A 90 5.55 15.78 -2.08
CA TYR A 90 4.84 16.16 -3.31
C TYR A 90 3.83 17.30 -3.12
N TRP A 91 3.28 17.47 -1.92
CA TRP A 91 2.35 18.55 -1.60
C TRP A 91 2.96 19.94 -1.71
N GLN A 92 4.27 20.07 -1.51
CA GLN A 92 4.99 21.34 -1.75
C GLN A 92 5.06 21.71 -3.24
N ARG A 93 4.78 20.75 -4.14
CA ARG A 93 4.77 20.93 -5.59
C ARG A 93 3.35 21.13 -6.16
N GLY A 94 2.35 21.33 -5.30
CA GLY A 94 0.97 21.64 -5.70
C GLY A 94 0.09 20.42 -5.99
N VAL A 95 0.53 19.21 -5.60
CA VAL A 95 -0.29 17.99 -5.63
C VAL A 95 -0.99 17.85 -4.27
N SER A 96 -2.30 17.55 -4.22
CA SER A 96 -3.01 17.40 -2.95
C SER A 96 -2.50 16.19 -2.17
N ALA A 97 -2.22 16.37 -0.87
CA ALA A 97 -1.97 15.26 0.07
C ALA A 97 -3.28 14.60 0.54
N GLU A 98 -4.39 15.32 0.45
CA GLU A 98 -5.71 14.80 0.76
C GLU A 98 -6.24 14.00 -0.43
N GLU A 99 -6.98 12.94 -0.11
CA GLU A 99 -7.71 12.12 -1.05
C GLU A 99 -8.77 12.95 -1.78
N PRO A 100 -9.01 12.69 -3.08
CA PRO A 100 -10.09 13.33 -3.81
C PRO A 100 -11.46 12.85 -3.33
N ASP A 101 -12.49 13.65 -3.59
CA ASP A 101 -13.89 13.30 -3.30
C ASP A 101 -14.25 11.94 -3.93
N GLY A 102 -14.85 11.05 -3.12
CA GLY A 102 -15.26 9.71 -3.56
C GLY A 102 -14.14 8.67 -3.59
N TYR A 103 -12.93 8.99 -3.10
CA TYR A 103 -11.82 8.04 -3.03
C TYR A 103 -12.19 6.76 -2.26
N PHE A 104 -12.80 6.88 -1.08
CA PHE A 104 -13.14 5.70 -0.25
C PHE A 104 -14.18 4.81 -0.92
N ASP A 105 -15.19 5.39 -1.58
CA ASP A 105 -16.18 4.63 -2.35
C ASP A 105 -15.53 3.91 -3.53
N TRP A 106 -14.58 4.57 -4.21
CA TRP A 106 -13.81 3.97 -5.30
C TRP A 106 -12.91 2.83 -4.80
N ASP A 107 -12.22 3.02 -3.68
CA ASP A 107 -11.32 2.02 -3.10
C ASP A 107 -12.09 0.77 -2.67
N GLU A 108 -13.20 0.94 -1.95
CA GLU A 108 -14.09 -0.15 -1.54
C GLU A 108 -14.61 -0.93 -2.75
N GLN A 109 -15.07 -0.23 -3.79
CA GLN A 109 -15.56 -0.87 -5.00
C GLN A 109 -14.45 -1.58 -5.78
N TYR A 110 -13.27 -0.97 -5.88
CA TYR A 110 -12.12 -1.55 -6.56
C TYR A 110 -11.69 -2.86 -5.90
N ARG A 111 -11.60 -2.88 -4.56
CA ARG A 111 -11.27 -4.10 -3.79
C ARG A 111 -12.28 -5.21 -4.05
N LYS A 112 -13.58 -4.90 -4.02
CA LYS A 112 -14.66 -5.86 -4.30
C LYS A 112 -14.57 -6.42 -5.73
N ASP A 113 -14.39 -5.56 -6.72
CA ASP A 113 -14.36 -5.94 -8.13
C ASP A 113 -13.17 -6.84 -8.48
N HIS A 114 -12.08 -6.74 -7.72
CA HIS A 114 -10.84 -7.49 -7.94
C HIS A 114 -10.62 -8.63 -6.94
N GLY A 115 -11.57 -8.87 -6.02
CA GLY A 115 -11.47 -9.94 -5.02
C GLY A 115 -10.31 -9.74 -4.04
N LEU A 116 -10.01 -8.49 -3.69
CA LEU A 116 -8.99 -8.12 -2.71
C LEU A 116 -9.56 -8.16 -1.28
N ALA A 117 -8.68 -8.16 -0.28
CA ALA A 117 -9.07 -8.03 1.12
C ALA A 117 -9.72 -6.65 1.38
N GLU A 118 -10.63 -6.58 2.34
CA GLU A 118 -11.30 -5.33 2.74
C GLU A 118 -10.28 -4.30 3.24
N GLU A 119 -9.31 -4.76 4.04
CA GLU A 119 -8.23 -3.93 4.58
C GLU A 119 -6.87 -4.46 4.16
N SER A 120 -5.90 -3.57 3.95
CA SER A 120 -4.51 -3.95 3.69
C SER A 120 -3.79 -4.37 4.98
N PHE A 121 -4.19 -3.80 6.12
CA PHE A 121 -3.56 -3.99 7.42
C PHE A 121 -4.65 -4.20 8.48
N GLU A 122 -4.67 -5.36 9.11
CA GLU A 122 -5.63 -5.67 10.19
C GLU A 122 -4.87 -5.87 11.50
N PHE A 123 -5.07 -4.94 12.45
CA PHE A 123 -4.50 -5.03 13.79
C PHE A 123 -5.37 -5.94 14.66
N VAL A 124 -4.75 -6.91 15.31
CA VAL A 124 -5.39 -7.90 16.17
C VAL A 124 -4.80 -7.79 17.57
N GLU A 125 -5.68 -7.59 18.55
CA GLU A 125 -5.40 -7.55 20.00
C GLU A 125 -5.89 -8.83 20.70
#